data_AF-A0ABD1UKB6-F1
#
_entry.id   AF-A0ABD1UKB6-F1
#
_cell.length_a   1.000
_cell.length_b   1.000
_cell.length_c   1.000
_cell.angle_alpha   90.00
_cell.angle_beta   90.00
_cell.angle_gamma   90.00
#
_symmetry.space_group_name_H-M   'P 1'
#
loop_
_entity.id
_entity.type
_entity.pdbx_description
1 polymer ?
#
loop_
_entity_poly.entity_id
_entity_poly.type
_entity_poly.pdbx_seq_one_letter_code
_entity_poly.pdbx_strand_id
1 'polypeptide(L)'
;MLLSFLFIGTHFLHNVTFPPSLRKLSLFGGEHPWEDMVIVGSLPNLEVLKLKCMAFKGREWEPTEGGFHKLKFLLLAHLNLEHWRADSFHFPSLQHLVIKGVFRLKEIPCGIGEIPWLQLIELYNVDGSLVASVKEMQEEQQDLGNEGLKVLIHK
;
A
#
# COMPACT_ATOMS: atom_id res chain seq x y z
N MET A 1 -9.65 11.22 -16.65
CA MET A 1 -8.31 11.79 -16.86
C MET A 1 -7.34 11.09 -15.92
N LEU A 2 -6.67 10.03 -16.39
CA LEU A 2 -5.59 9.38 -15.64
C LEU A 2 -4.32 10.13 -16.04
N LEU A 3 -3.74 10.90 -15.12
CA LEU A 3 -2.39 11.41 -15.32
C LEU A 3 -1.43 10.24 -15.04
N SER A 4 -1.09 9.50 -16.09
CA SER A 4 0.05 8.59 -16.07
C SER A 4 1.29 9.40 -16.33
N PHE A 5 2.05 9.66 -15.27
CA PHE A 5 3.30 10.38 -15.36
C PHE A 5 4.47 9.39 -15.22
N LEU A 6 5.29 9.30 -16.27
CA LEU A 6 6.66 8.76 -16.18
C LEU A 6 7.53 9.93 -15.69
N PHE A 7 8.18 9.85 -14.53
CA PHE A 7 9.13 10.90 -14.14
C PHE A 7 10.43 10.37 -13.53
N ILE A 8 11.50 11.06 -13.93
CA ILE A 8 12.91 10.80 -13.62
C ILE A 8 13.33 11.92 -12.69
N GLY A 9 13.38 11.68 -11.38
CA GLY A 9 13.92 12.65 -10.41
C GLY A 9 13.50 12.37 -8.96
N THR A 10 14.47 12.29 -8.05
CA THR A 10 14.31 11.94 -6.63
C THR A 10 13.65 13.01 -5.76
N HIS A 11 13.35 14.18 -6.31
CA HIS A 11 12.78 15.34 -5.57
C HIS A 11 11.42 15.79 -6.11
N PHE A 12 10.75 14.99 -6.95
CA PHE A 12 9.50 15.37 -7.59
C PHE A 12 8.40 15.72 -6.58
N LEU A 13 8.26 14.93 -5.52
CA LEU A 13 7.18 15.11 -4.54
C LEU A 13 7.24 16.47 -3.84
N HIS A 14 8.43 17.01 -3.61
CA HIS A 14 8.64 18.33 -3.00
C HIS A 14 8.40 19.50 -3.96
N ASN A 15 8.53 19.26 -5.27
CA ASN A 15 8.42 20.29 -6.30
C ASN A 15 7.04 20.34 -6.97
N VAL A 16 6.10 19.50 -6.51
CA VAL A 16 4.76 19.41 -7.08
C VAL A 16 3.71 19.78 -6.05
N THR A 17 2.82 20.70 -6.45
CA THR A 17 1.59 20.96 -5.73
C THR A 17 0.50 20.06 -6.29
N PHE A 18 0.11 19.03 -5.52
CA PHE A 18 -1.04 18.21 -5.87
C PHE A 18 -2.35 18.98 -5.62
N PRO A 19 -3.32 18.93 -6.54
CA PRO A 19 -4.61 19.56 -6.30
C PRO A 19 -5.32 18.82 -5.15
N PRO A 20 -6.02 19.54 -4.24
CA PRO A 20 -6.71 18.91 -3.11
C PRO A 20 -7.84 17.98 -3.56
N SER A 21 -8.34 18.13 -4.80
CA SER A 21 -9.33 17.25 -5.42
C SER A 21 -8.75 15.95 -6.00
N LEU A 22 -7.43 15.73 -5.90
CA LEU A 22 -6.80 14.53 -6.43
C LEU A 22 -7.30 13.28 -5.69
N ARG A 23 -7.95 12.39 -6.42
CA ARG A 23 -8.49 11.13 -5.88
C ARG A 23 -7.66 9.90 -6.20
N LYS A 24 -6.83 9.96 -7.24
CA LYS A 24 -6.06 8.82 -7.72
C LYS A 24 -4.64 9.28 -8.04
N LEU A 25 -3.66 8.62 -7.44
CA LEU A 25 -2.25 8.85 -7.71
C LEU A 25 -1.58 7.52 -8.10
N SER A 26 -0.73 7.58 -9.12
CA SER A 26 0.12 6.46 -9.52
C SER A 26 1.53 6.99 -9.68
N LEU A 27 2.45 6.46 -8.90
CA LEU A 27 3.87 6.77 -8.93
C LEU A 27 4.62 5.58 -9.51
N PHE A 28 5.51 5.85 -10.45
CA PHE A 28 6.30 4.85 -11.15
C PHE A 28 7.75 5.30 -11.16
N GLY A 29 8.65 4.48 -10.62
CA GLY A 29 10.07 4.85 -10.51
C GLY A 29 10.32 6.13 -9.71
N GLY A 30 11.49 6.72 -9.90
CA GLY A 30 11.89 7.95 -9.21
C GLY A 30 12.60 7.71 -7.88
N GLU A 31 12.53 6.51 -7.31
CA GLU A 31 13.32 6.10 -6.14
C GLU A 31 13.24 7.10 -4.99
N HIS A 32 12.03 7.59 -4.71
CA HIS A 32 11.79 8.57 -3.66
C HIS A 32 12.10 7.95 -2.28
N PRO A 33 12.72 8.68 -1.35
CA PRO A 33 12.84 8.23 0.02
C PRO A 33 11.44 8.00 0.64
N TRP A 34 11.27 6.95 1.44
CA TRP A 34 9.98 6.65 2.09
C TRP A 34 9.51 7.77 3.01
N GLU A 35 10.45 8.58 3.52
CA GLU A 35 10.21 9.78 4.31
C GLU A 35 9.35 10.82 3.56
N ASP A 36 9.42 10.86 2.22
CA ASP A 36 8.61 11.76 1.39
C ASP A 36 7.14 11.31 1.30
N MET A 37 6.81 10.10 1.76
CA MET A 37 5.45 9.56 1.72
C MET A 37 4.47 10.39 2.57
N VAL A 38 4.95 11.21 3.52
CA VAL A 38 4.13 12.18 4.25
C VAL A 38 3.37 13.13 3.32
N ILE A 39 3.97 13.50 2.17
CA ILE A 39 3.34 14.37 1.17
C ILE A 39 2.13 13.67 0.55
N VAL A 40 2.27 12.39 0.20
CA VAL A 40 1.19 11.60 -0.39
C VAL A 40 0.13 11.25 0.66
N GLY A 41 0.55 10.90 1.87
CA GLY A 41 -0.32 10.57 3.00
C GLY A 41 -1.21 11.73 3.44
N SER A 42 -0.76 12.97 3.26
CA SER A 42 -1.52 14.19 3.60
C SER A 42 -2.58 14.59 2.56
N LEU A 43 -2.67 13.89 1.42
CA LEU A 43 -3.65 14.23 0.38
C LEU A 43 -5.09 13.95 0.85
N PRO A 44 -5.95 14.98 1.00
CA PRO A 44 -7.20 14.87 1.76
C PRO A 44 -8.29 14.06 1.06
N ASN A 45 -8.18 13.87 -0.25
CA ASN A 45 -9.17 13.17 -1.07
C ASN A 45 -8.61 11.95 -1.79
N LEU A 46 -7.39 11.52 -1.46
CA LEU A 46 -6.76 10.39 -2.13
C LEU A 46 -7.47 9.08 -1.78
N GLU A 47 -8.03 8.42 -2.78
CA GLU A 47 -8.74 7.14 -2.64
C GLU A 47 -7.96 5.97 -3.25
N VAL A 48 -7.10 6.23 -4.23
CA VAL A 48 -6.35 5.21 -4.95
C VAL A 48 -4.88 5.61 -5.01
N LEU A 49 -4.02 4.78 -4.44
CA LEU A 49 -2.57 4.91 -4.55
C LEU A 49 -1.99 3.68 -5.24
N LYS A 50 -1.13 3.91 -6.22
CA LYS A 50 -0.37 2.86 -6.89
C LYS A 50 1.11 3.21 -6.89
N LEU A 51 1.91 2.36 -6.28
CA LEU A 51 3.37 2.47 -6.25
C LEU A 51 3.94 1.36 -7.12
N LYS A 52 4.72 1.73 -8.14
CA LYS A 52 5.20 0.79 -9.15
C LYS A 52 6.69 0.96 -9.44
N CYS A 53 7.38 -0.15 -9.66
CA CYS A 53 8.73 -0.21 -10.24
C CYS A 53 9.71 0.75 -9.57
N MET A 54 10.05 0.48 -8.30
CA MET A 54 10.92 1.35 -7.49
C MET A 54 10.42 2.80 -7.37
N ALA A 55 9.10 2.98 -7.19
CA ALA A 55 8.51 4.29 -6.92
C ALA A 55 9.16 4.97 -5.70
N PHE A 56 9.47 4.16 -4.71
CA PHE A 56 10.17 4.52 -3.49
C PHE A 56 11.37 3.59 -3.26
N LYS A 57 12.42 4.14 -2.66
CA LYS A 57 13.65 3.42 -2.28
C LYS A 57 13.71 3.23 -0.77
N GLY A 58 14.38 2.16 -0.36
CA GLY A 58 14.51 1.78 1.04
C GLY A 58 13.75 0.51 1.34
N ARG A 59 14.22 -0.18 2.38
CA ARG A 59 13.71 -1.51 2.78
C ARG A 59 12.52 -1.42 3.72
N GLU A 60 12.31 -0.27 4.33
CA GLU A 60 11.31 -0.08 5.38
C GLU A 60 10.37 1.06 5.02
N TRP A 61 9.08 0.83 5.20
CA TRP A 61 8.05 1.84 5.06
C TRP A 61 7.19 1.89 6.33
N GLU A 62 7.19 3.04 6.99
CA GLU A 62 6.26 3.40 8.05
C GLU A 62 5.38 4.56 7.55
N PRO A 63 4.06 4.37 7.37
CA PRO A 63 3.17 5.46 7.01
C PRO A 63 3.09 6.51 8.12
N THR A 64 2.88 7.77 7.76
CA THR A 64 2.67 8.82 8.77
C THR A 64 1.34 8.62 9.51
N GLU A 65 1.36 8.79 10.83
CA GLU A 65 0.15 8.79 11.66
C GLU A 65 -0.88 9.80 11.13
N GLY A 66 -2.15 9.38 11.07
CA GLY A 66 -3.26 10.20 10.56
C GLY A 66 -3.26 10.43 9.04
N GLY A 67 -2.32 9.83 8.30
CA GLY A 67 -2.30 9.85 6.84
C GLY A 67 -3.36 8.96 6.19
N PHE A 68 -3.49 9.08 4.86
CA PHE A 68 -4.27 8.17 4.01
C PHE A 68 -5.74 7.96 4.41
N HIS A 69 -6.34 8.95 5.07
CA HIS A 69 -7.66 8.81 5.71
C HIS A 69 -8.78 8.33 4.77
N LYS A 70 -8.73 8.69 3.48
CA LYS A 70 -9.72 8.29 2.46
C LYS A 70 -9.22 7.20 1.50
N LEU A 71 -8.04 6.64 1.74
CA LEU A 71 -7.44 5.66 0.84
C LEU A 71 -8.25 4.37 0.89
N LYS A 72 -8.81 3.96 -0.25
CA LYS A 72 -9.61 2.73 -0.41
C LYS A 72 -8.85 1.63 -1.13
N PHE A 73 -7.91 2.00 -2.00
CA PHE A 73 -7.12 1.08 -2.80
C PHE A 73 -5.64 1.39 -2.71
N LEU A 74 -4.83 0.39 -2.37
CA LEU A 74 -3.37 0.44 -2.38
C LEU A 74 -2.80 -0.67 -3.27
N LEU A 75 -1.94 -0.29 -4.22
CA LEU A 75 -1.10 -1.23 -4.97
C LEU A 75 0.37 -1.00 -4.66
N LEU A 76 1.06 -2.06 -4.24
CA LEU A 76 2.50 -2.15 -4.11
C LEU A 76 3.03 -3.10 -5.19
N ALA A 77 3.72 -2.57 -6.21
CA ALA A 77 4.19 -3.37 -7.34
C ALA A 77 5.68 -3.18 -7.62
N HIS A 78 6.44 -4.28 -7.66
CA HIS A 78 7.86 -4.27 -8.03
C HIS A 78 8.68 -3.26 -7.20
N LEU A 79 8.52 -3.32 -5.87
CA LEU A 79 9.24 -2.51 -4.89
C LEU A 79 10.28 -3.39 -4.18
N ASN A 80 11.33 -2.76 -3.66
CA ASN A 80 12.33 -3.43 -2.81
C ASN A 80 11.97 -3.35 -1.31
N LEU A 81 10.67 -3.37 -0.99
CA LEU A 81 10.16 -3.28 0.37
C LEU A 81 10.38 -4.62 1.10
N GLU A 82 10.96 -4.57 2.29
CA GLU A 82 11.23 -5.73 3.15
C GLU A 82 10.39 -5.67 4.42
N HIS A 83 10.21 -4.47 4.99
CA HIS A 83 9.49 -4.25 6.25
C HIS A 83 8.43 -3.17 6.03
N TRP A 84 7.18 -3.53 6.23
CA TRP A 84 6.08 -2.58 6.26
C TRP A 84 5.68 -2.41 7.72
N ARG A 85 5.77 -1.22 8.30
CA ARG A 85 5.41 -0.93 9.69
C ARG A 85 4.14 -0.10 9.68
N ALA A 86 3.00 -0.77 9.61
CA ALA A 86 1.69 -0.13 9.55
C ALA A 86 0.75 -0.74 10.57
N ASP A 87 -0.32 -0.01 10.83
CA ASP A 87 -1.38 -0.38 11.77
C ASP A 87 -2.71 0.10 11.18
N SER A 88 -3.83 -0.35 11.72
CA SER A 88 -5.19 -0.07 11.26
C SER A 88 -5.47 1.43 11.11
N PHE A 89 -5.00 2.25 12.05
CA PHE A 89 -5.19 3.71 12.05
C PHE A 89 -4.44 4.43 10.93
N HIS A 90 -3.41 3.81 10.32
CA HIS A 90 -2.70 4.39 9.19
C HIS A 90 -3.51 4.35 7.89
N PHE A 91 -4.46 3.43 7.77
CA PHE A 91 -5.29 3.26 6.56
C PHE A 91 -6.76 2.99 6.91
N PRO A 92 -7.44 3.91 7.63
CA PRO A 92 -8.73 3.64 8.25
C PRO A 92 -9.88 3.39 7.26
N SER A 93 -9.69 3.67 5.96
CA SER A 93 -10.68 3.46 4.90
C SER A 93 -10.27 2.39 3.88
N LEU A 94 -9.18 1.65 4.11
CA LEU A 94 -8.66 0.72 3.12
C LEU A 94 -9.64 -0.44 2.89
N GLN A 95 -9.93 -0.70 1.63
CA GLN A 95 -10.86 -1.75 1.20
C GLN A 95 -10.16 -2.83 0.40
N HIS A 96 -9.11 -2.45 -0.32
CA HIS A 96 -8.44 -3.34 -1.25
C HIS A 96 -6.93 -3.07 -1.27
N LEU A 97 -6.18 -4.13 -0.95
CA LEU A 97 -4.73 -4.18 -1.05
C LEU A 97 -4.29 -5.13 -2.16
N VAL A 98 -3.38 -4.67 -3.02
CA VAL A 98 -2.72 -5.50 -4.02
C VAL A 98 -1.21 -5.46 -3.82
N ILE A 99 -0.58 -6.63 -3.71
CA ILE A 99 0.87 -6.77 -3.66
C ILE A 99 1.33 -7.60 -4.86
N LYS A 100 2.19 -7.03 -5.70
CA LYS A 100 2.63 -7.65 -6.96
C LYS A 100 4.14 -7.61 -7.13
N GLY A 101 4.80 -8.77 -7.20
CA GLY A 101 6.24 -8.84 -7.47
C GLY A 101 7.10 -8.15 -6.40
N VAL A 102 6.66 -8.15 -5.14
CA VAL A 102 7.40 -7.62 -3.99
C VAL A 102 7.99 -8.80 -3.21
N PHE A 103 9.09 -9.36 -3.70
CA PHE A 103 9.61 -10.66 -3.24
C PHE A 103 10.31 -10.63 -1.88
N ARG A 104 10.69 -9.45 -1.39
CA ARG A 104 11.40 -9.32 -0.11
C ARG A 104 10.50 -9.08 1.09
N LEU A 105 9.26 -8.66 0.86
CA LEU A 105 8.26 -8.52 1.91
C LEU A 105 7.81 -9.91 2.33
N LYS A 106 7.98 -10.25 3.61
CA LYS A 106 7.71 -11.59 4.16
C LYS A 106 6.37 -11.69 4.88
N GLU A 107 5.80 -10.56 5.28
CA GLU A 107 4.55 -10.47 6.01
C GLU A 107 3.86 -9.13 5.75
N ILE A 108 2.56 -9.07 6.04
CA ILE A 108 1.81 -7.83 6.16
C ILE A 108 1.60 -7.56 7.67
N PRO A 109 1.67 -6.31 8.15
CA PRO A 109 1.39 -6.01 9.55
C PRO A 109 -0.01 -6.48 9.97
N CYS A 110 -0.13 -7.07 11.15
CA CYS A 110 -1.41 -7.54 11.70
C CYS A 110 -2.48 -6.45 11.72
N GLY A 111 -2.11 -5.20 12.05
CA GLY A 111 -3.04 -4.06 12.05
C GLY A 111 -3.66 -3.76 10.69
N ILE A 112 -3.09 -4.22 9.57
CA ILE A 112 -3.76 -4.16 8.26
C ILE A 112 -4.96 -5.13 8.22
N GLY A 113 -4.81 -6.34 8.76
CA GLY A 113 -5.89 -7.32 8.88
C GLY A 113 -7.03 -6.86 9.77
N GLU A 114 -6.73 -6.02 10.75
CA GLU A 114 -7.71 -5.43 11.69
C GLU A 114 -8.52 -4.26 11.09
N ILE A 115 -8.21 -3.81 9.88
CA ILE A 115 -8.96 -2.73 9.23
C ILE A 115 -10.40 -3.21 8.94
N PRO A 116 -11.45 -2.62 9.55
CA PRO A 116 -12.81 -3.16 9.44
C PRO A 116 -13.38 -3.18 8.02
N TRP A 117 -12.88 -2.31 7.16
CA TRP A 117 -13.35 -2.16 5.78
C TRP A 117 -12.54 -2.96 4.76
N LEU A 118 -11.47 -3.62 5.19
CA LEU A 118 -10.62 -4.39 4.29
C LEU A 118 -11.37 -5.64 3.81
N GLN A 119 -11.65 -5.67 2.52
CA GLN A 119 -12.48 -6.71 1.90
C GLN A 119 -11.65 -7.65 1.02
N LEU A 120 -10.53 -7.17 0.48
CA LEU A 120 -9.78 -7.91 -0.52
C LEU A 120 -8.28 -7.67 -0.42
N ILE A 121 -7.54 -8.77 -0.38
CA ILE A 121 -6.09 -8.80 -0.57
C ILE A 121 -5.79 -9.66 -1.81
N GLU A 122 -5.09 -9.09 -2.78
CA GLU A 122 -4.62 -9.83 -3.95
C GLU A 122 -3.09 -9.90 -3.98
N LEU A 123 -2.56 -11.11 -4.08
CA LEU A 123 -1.13 -11.39 -4.15
C LEU A 123 -0.77 -11.93 -5.54
N TYR A 124 0.18 -11.27 -6.21
CA TYR A 124 0.63 -11.64 -7.56
C TYR A 124 2.13 -11.88 -7.60
N ASN A 125 2.56 -13.11 -7.87
CA ASN A 125 3.97 -13.46 -8.02
C ASN A 125 4.81 -12.90 -6.85
N VAL A 126 4.52 -13.35 -5.64
CA VAL A 126 5.18 -12.95 -4.38
C VAL A 126 5.84 -14.16 -3.72
N ASP A 127 6.63 -13.91 -2.67
CA ASP A 127 7.28 -14.98 -1.91
C ASP A 127 6.27 -15.84 -1.14
N GLY A 128 6.58 -17.13 -0.99
CA GLY A 128 5.70 -18.07 -0.28
C GLY A 128 5.48 -17.73 1.19
N SER A 129 6.44 -17.09 1.85
CA SER A 129 6.29 -16.62 3.23
C SER A 129 5.19 -15.55 3.37
N LEU A 130 5.14 -14.58 2.44
CA LEU A 130 4.09 -13.58 2.42
C LEU A 130 2.72 -14.21 2.21
N VAL A 131 2.64 -15.22 1.34
CA VAL A 131 1.40 -15.98 1.13
C VAL A 131 0.98 -16.70 2.42
N ALA A 132 1.92 -17.31 3.15
CA ALA A 132 1.62 -17.98 4.41
C ALA A 132 1.11 -16.99 5.48
N SER A 133 1.82 -15.88 5.68
CA SER A 133 1.44 -14.82 6.62
C SER A 133 0.04 -14.26 6.34
N VAL A 134 -0.29 -13.99 5.07
CA VAL A 134 -1.61 -13.45 4.72
C VAL A 134 -2.73 -14.48 4.93
N LYS A 135 -2.46 -15.77 4.77
CA LYS A 135 -3.42 -16.83 5.07
C LYS A 135 -3.66 -16.98 6.56
N GLU A 136 -2.61 -16.98 7.37
CA GLU A 136 -2.70 -17.03 8.83
C GLU A 136 -3.55 -15.85 9.36
N MET A 137 -3.25 -14.63 8.90
CA MET A 137 -4.07 -13.45 9.22
C MET A 137 -5.54 -13.62 8.77
N GLN A 138 -5.80 -14.23 7.60
CA GLN A 138 -7.17 -14.49 7.16
C GLN A 138 -7.90 -15.48 8.08
N GLU A 139 -7.23 -16.55 8.51
CA GLU A 139 -7.76 -17.54 9.44
C GLU A 139 -8.06 -16.89 10.81
N GLU A 140 -7.15 -16.07 11.34
CA GLU A 140 -7.37 -15.29 12.57
C GLU A 140 -8.60 -14.38 12.46
N GLN A 141 -8.78 -13.69 11.33
CA GLN A 141 -9.95 -12.84 11.11
C GLN A 141 -11.25 -13.66 11.04
N GLN A 142 -11.22 -14.86 10.46
CA GLN A 142 -12.38 -15.75 10.42
C GLN A 142 -12.75 -16.25 11.83
N ASP A 143 -11.77 -16.62 12.65
CA ASP A 143 -11.98 -17.03 14.04
C ASP A 143 -12.59 -15.91 14.90
N LEU A 144 -12.28 -14.64 14.56
CA LEU A 144 -12.88 -13.44 15.16
C LEU A 144 -14.27 -13.08 14.56
N GLY A 145 -14.78 -13.85 13.61
CA GLY A 145 -16.09 -13.64 12.97
C GLY A 145 -16.08 -12.70 11.77
N ASN A 146 -14.91 -12.28 11.28
CA ASN A 146 -14.77 -11.47 10.07
C ASN A 146 -14.70 -12.38 8.82
N GLU A 147 -15.85 -12.82 8.35
CA GLU A 147 -15.97 -13.62 7.12
C GLU A 147 -15.86 -12.79 5.82
N GLY A 148 -15.78 -11.46 5.93
CA GLY A 148 -15.79 -10.55 4.78
C GLY A 148 -14.48 -10.45 4.02
N LEU A 149 -13.35 -10.76 4.68
CA LEU A 149 -12.02 -10.66 4.11
C LEU A 149 -11.73 -11.79 3.12
N LYS A 150 -11.49 -11.41 1.87
CA LYS A 150 -11.11 -12.34 0.79
C LYS A 150 -9.62 -12.20 0.47
N VAL A 151 -8.96 -13.33 0.28
CA VAL A 151 -7.57 -13.42 -0.19
C VAL A 151 -7.53 -14.14 -1.52
N LEU A 152 -6.95 -13.50 -2.54
CA LEU A 152 -6.72 -14.08 -3.86
C LEU A 152 -5.23 -14.20 -4.14
N ILE A 153 -4.79 -15.37 -4.56
CA ILE A 153 -3.38 -15.67 -4.85
C ILE A 153 -3.25 -16.03 -6.31
N HIS A 154 -2.41 -15.27 -7.02
CA HIS A 154 -2.14 -15.40 -8.44
C HIS A 154 -0.66 -15.78 -8.64
N LYS A 155 -0.46 -16.90 -9.34
CA LYS A 155 0.87 -17.42 -9.68
C LYS A 155 1.42 -16.75 -10.93
#